data_AF-A0AAP0KN11-F1
#
_entry.id   AF-A0AAP0KN11-F1
#
_cell.length_a   1.000
_cell.length_b   1.000
_cell.length_c   1.000
_cell.angle_alpha   90.00
_cell.angle_beta   90.00
_cell.angle_gamma   90.00
#
_symmetry.space_group_name_H-M   'P 1'
#
loop_
_entity.id
_entity.type
_entity.pdbx_description
1 polymer ?
#
loop_
_entity_poly.entity_id
_entity_poly.type
_entity_poly.pdbx_seq_one_letter_code
_entity_poly.pdbx_strand_id
1 'polypeptide(L)'
;MDMLKIKRVPTMVSNFQKDGEDDGAARQGGCGRNCLRNCCIQGARLPLYAFKRAKSVANGKHPAGEKGEAPVPFLDSLLLGEWEDRMQRGLFRYDVTACETKVIPGECGFIAQLNEGRHLKKRPTEFRVDKVLQPFDESKFNFTKVGQEEVLFQFEESSSDEAQFIPSAPIDVESSPSVVAINVSPIEYGHVLLIPRILERLPQMIDRKSFLLAVHMAAEANSPYFRLGYNSLGAFATINHLHFQAYYLAVPFPMEKAPTRKITITDDGVKISELLNYPVRGLVFEGGKSVEDLSNTVSDSCICLQVNNVPYNVLISDSGRRIFLLPQCYAEKQALGEVSAELLDTQVNPAVWEISGHIVLKRKLDYEEASEGNAWRLLAEVSLSEPRFEEVKALIFEAIDFDGNGSVSSLEEESEPDKPIDAPPHHAMVSGKQECVVLQ
;
A
#
# COMPACT_ATOMS: atom_id res chain seq x y z
N MET A 1 -31.90 11.34 1.94
CA MET A 1 -30.80 10.36 1.89
C MET A 1 -30.19 10.32 3.27
N ASP A 2 -30.38 9.22 3.99
CA ASP A 2 -29.81 9.03 5.32
C ASP A 2 -28.30 8.84 5.21
N MET A 3 -27.56 9.43 6.17
CA MET A 3 -26.09 9.37 6.19
C MET A 3 -25.63 7.97 6.61
N LEU A 4 -24.97 7.24 5.70
CA LEU A 4 -24.40 5.93 6.00
C LEU A 4 -23.29 6.05 7.07
N LYS A 5 -23.37 5.22 8.10
CA LYS A 5 -22.38 5.11 9.17
C LYS A 5 -22.03 3.65 9.39
N ILE A 6 -20.74 3.32 9.46
CA ILE A 6 -20.30 2.00 9.94
C ILE A 6 -20.63 1.89 11.43
N LYS A 7 -21.10 0.70 11.84
CA LYS A 7 -21.34 0.36 13.25
C LYS A 7 -20.05 0.55 14.05
N ARG A 8 -20.03 1.53 14.97
CA ARG A 8 -18.85 1.84 15.80
C ARG A 8 -18.63 0.73 16.83
N VAL A 9 -17.44 0.15 16.84
CA VAL A 9 -16.96 -0.64 17.99
C VAL A 9 -16.36 0.34 19.01
N PRO A 10 -16.72 0.28 20.30
CA PRO A 10 -16.14 1.15 21.33
C PRO A 10 -14.62 0.96 21.39
N THR A 11 -13.86 2.06 21.29
CA THR A 11 -12.39 2.05 21.44
C THR A 11 -11.96 2.94 22.61
N MET A 12 -10.92 2.52 23.34
CA MET A 12 -10.32 3.31 24.40
C MET A 12 -9.25 4.24 23.81
N VAL A 13 -9.48 5.55 23.90
CA VAL A 13 -8.53 6.55 23.43
C VAL A 13 -7.32 6.60 24.39
N SER A 14 -6.12 6.37 23.87
CA SER A 14 -4.86 6.41 24.63
C SER A 14 -4.56 7.82 25.16
N ASN A 15 -4.01 7.89 26.38
CA ASN A 15 -3.68 9.11 27.11
C ASN A 15 -2.69 10.05 26.40
N PHE A 16 -1.85 9.54 25.49
CA PHE A 16 -0.91 10.38 24.74
C PHE A 16 -1.57 11.28 23.69
N GLN A 17 -2.85 11.04 23.38
CA GLN A 17 -3.58 11.86 22.43
C GLN A 17 -5.08 11.97 22.73
N LYS A 18 -5.47 11.84 24.01
CA LYS A 18 -6.72 12.47 24.46
C LYS A 18 -6.58 13.96 24.19
N ASP A 19 -7.64 14.61 23.73
CA ASP A 19 -7.78 16.05 23.91
C ASP A 19 -7.97 16.28 25.42
N GLY A 20 -6.89 16.08 26.17
CA GLY A 20 -6.81 16.33 27.60
C GLY A 20 -6.81 17.82 27.80
N GLU A 21 -7.83 18.28 28.50
CA GLU A 21 -7.85 19.54 29.22
C GLU A 21 -6.48 19.75 29.89
N ASP A 22 -5.85 20.87 29.52
CA ASP A 22 -4.86 21.65 30.24
C ASP A 22 -4.22 20.96 31.48
N ASP A 23 -3.33 19.99 31.25
CA ASP A 23 -2.41 19.56 32.30
C ASP A 23 -1.31 20.61 32.41
N GLY A 24 -1.54 21.53 33.35
CA GLY A 24 -0.73 22.70 33.66
C GLY A 24 0.72 22.35 33.98
N ALA A 25 1.58 22.43 32.97
CA ALA A 25 3.00 22.69 33.12
C ALA A 25 3.53 23.38 31.85
N ALA A 26 3.08 24.61 31.61
CA ALA A 26 3.61 25.46 30.55
C ALA A 26 5.10 25.77 30.80
N ARG A 27 5.98 24.94 30.25
CA ARG A 27 7.39 25.31 30.03
C ARG A 27 7.48 25.95 28.64
N GLN A 28 7.74 27.26 28.64
CA GLN A 28 8.11 28.14 27.52
C GLN A 28 7.41 27.88 26.18
N GLY A 29 6.31 28.61 25.94
CA GLY A 29 5.75 28.86 24.60
C GLY A 29 5.42 27.61 23.78
N GLY A 30 4.24 27.03 23.96
CA GLY A 30 3.76 25.92 23.13
C GLY A 30 2.59 25.17 23.72
N CYS A 31 2.11 24.14 23.02
CA CYS A 31 0.98 23.31 23.45
C CYS A 31 1.36 22.17 24.41
N GLY A 32 2.60 22.12 24.89
CA GLY A 32 3.14 21.04 25.74
C GLY A 32 3.42 19.73 25.01
N ARG A 33 3.00 19.58 23.75
CA ARG A 33 3.16 18.37 22.93
C ARG A 33 4.26 18.46 21.86
N ASN A 34 5.01 19.56 21.83
CA ASN A 34 6.04 19.82 20.82
C ASN A 34 5.54 19.57 19.37
N CYS A 35 4.34 20.03 19.03
CA CYS A 35 3.69 19.62 17.78
C CYS A 35 4.22 20.34 16.53
N LEU A 36 3.71 19.99 15.35
CA LEU A 36 4.06 20.62 14.06
C LEU A 36 3.15 21.82 13.70
N ARG A 37 2.56 22.48 14.69
CA ARG A 37 1.74 23.70 14.46
C ARG A 37 2.53 24.94 14.84
N ASN A 38 2.02 26.11 14.45
CA ASN A 38 2.61 27.42 14.75
C ASN A 38 2.96 27.64 16.23
N CYS A 39 2.29 26.95 17.16
CA CYS A 39 2.62 27.03 18.57
C CYS A 39 3.98 26.40 18.95
N CYS A 40 4.55 25.51 18.13
CA CYS A 40 5.76 24.75 18.46
C CYS A 40 6.76 24.59 17.28
N ILE A 41 6.35 24.87 16.03
CA ILE A 41 7.18 24.61 14.84
C ILE A 41 8.21 25.71 14.57
N GLN A 42 8.06 26.90 15.14
CA GLN A 42 8.90 28.05 14.80
C GLN A 42 10.33 27.85 15.31
N GLY A 43 11.30 27.81 14.39
CA GLY A 43 12.70 27.50 14.70
C GLY A 43 12.99 26.00 14.89
N ALA A 44 11.99 25.13 14.69
CA ALA A 44 12.17 23.69 14.74
C ALA A 44 13.12 23.20 13.64
N ARG A 45 13.86 22.15 13.96
CA ARG A 45 14.80 21.50 13.05
C ARG A 45 14.57 20.00 13.09
N LEU A 46 14.55 19.38 11.93
CA LEU A 46 14.41 17.93 11.79
C LEU A 46 15.52 17.42 10.86
N PRO A 47 15.94 16.15 10.99
CA PRO A 47 16.78 15.55 9.98
C PRO A 47 16.09 15.64 8.62
N LEU A 48 16.88 15.74 7.55
CA LEU A 48 16.39 15.86 6.18
C LEU A 48 17.09 14.82 5.33
N TYR A 49 16.29 14.01 4.64
CA TYR A 49 16.72 13.13 3.57
C TYR A 49 16.28 13.72 2.24
N ALA A 50 17.24 14.17 1.44
CA ALA A 50 17.01 14.62 0.08
C ALA A 50 17.30 13.45 -0.87
N PHE A 51 16.27 12.91 -1.53
CA PHE A 51 16.41 11.74 -2.40
C PHE A 51 16.80 12.14 -3.82
N LYS A 52 17.43 11.20 -4.54
CA LYS A 52 17.74 11.40 -5.96
C LYS A 52 16.50 11.14 -6.81
N ARG A 53 16.22 12.01 -7.77
CA ARG A 53 15.15 11.77 -8.75
C ARG A 53 15.43 10.50 -9.57
N ALA A 54 14.52 9.54 -9.51
CA ALA A 54 14.58 8.33 -10.32
C ALA A 54 14.23 8.63 -11.78
N LYS A 55 15.11 8.27 -12.74
CA LYS A 55 14.96 8.64 -14.16
C LYS A 55 14.30 7.57 -15.04
N SER A 56 14.23 6.31 -14.60
CA SER A 56 13.76 5.19 -15.42
C SER A 56 13.11 4.08 -14.58
N VAL A 57 12.04 3.49 -15.11
CA VAL A 57 11.47 2.22 -14.63
C VAL A 57 12.25 1.09 -15.29
N ALA A 58 13.44 0.77 -14.78
CA ALA A 58 14.26 -0.29 -15.38
C ALA A 58 13.54 -1.65 -15.27
N ASN A 59 13.32 -2.33 -16.40
CA ASN A 59 12.84 -3.70 -16.44
C ASN A 59 13.92 -4.61 -15.82
N GLY A 60 13.63 -5.19 -14.66
CA GLY A 60 14.53 -6.09 -13.95
C GLY A 60 14.84 -7.35 -14.76
N LYS A 61 15.90 -7.32 -15.57
CA LYS A 61 16.80 -8.48 -15.63
C LYS A 61 17.79 -8.27 -14.50
N HIS A 62 17.57 -8.97 -13.38
CA HIS A 62 18.66 -9.19 -12.43
C HIS A 62 19.82 -9.81 -13.23
N PRO A 63 21.03 -9.22 -13.23
CA PRO A 63 22.19 -9.93 -13.73
C PRO A 63 22.36 -11.15 -12.84
N ALA A 64 22.13 -12.33 -13.40
CA ALA A 64 22.56 -13.58 -12.79
C ALA A 64 24.09 -13.58 -12.82
N GLY A 65 24.72 -13.02 -11.78
CA GLY A 65 26.17 -13.00 -11.67
C GLY A 65 26.68 -11.87 -10.80
N GLU A 66 26.72 -12.11 -9.48
CA GLU A 66 27.91 -11.98 -8.61
C GLU A 66 27.46 -12.18 -7.15
N LYS A 67 28.06 -13.16 -6.46
CA LYS A 67 27.81 -13.41 -5.03
C LYS A 67 28.51 -12.33 -4.20
N GLY A 68 27.86 -11.18 -4.05
CA GLY A 68 28.19 -10.15 -3.07
C GLY A 68 26.89 -9.54 -2.56
N GLU A 69 26.73 -9.37 -1.26
CA GLU A 69 25.60 -8.63 -0.69
C GLU A 69 25.63 -7.21 -1.27
N ALA A 70 24.57 -6.84 -2.00
CA ALA A 70 24.41 -5.46 -2.46
C ALA A 70 24.40 -4.54 -1.23
N PRO A 71 25.08 -3.37 -1.27
CA PRO A 71 25.07 -2.45 -0.14
C PRO A 71 23.62 -2.06 0.20
N VAL A 72 23.27 -2.15 1.49
CA VAL A 72 21.94 -1.74 1.98
C VAL A 72 21.73 -0.27 1.58
N PRO A 73 20.62 0.07 0.92
CA PRO A 73 20.30 1.45 0.60
C PRO A 73 20.33 2.32 1.85
N PHE A 74 20.91 3.51 1.74
CA PHE A 74 21.12 4.38 2.91
C PHE A 74 19.78 4.80 3.55
N LEU A 75 18.71 4.98 2.75
CA LEU A 75 17.36 5.25 3.25
C LEU A 75 16.83 4.13 4.16
N ASP A 76 17.02 2.85 3.79
CA ASP A 76 16.56 1.71 4.59
C ASP A 76 17.22 1.70 5.97
N SER A 77 18.54 1.90 6.00
CA SER A 77 19.31 1.94 7.25
C SER A 77 18.90 3.13 8.13
N LEU A 78 18.71 4.31 7.53
CA LEU A 78 18.27 5.51 8.23
C LEU A 78 16.86 5.32 8.82
N LEU A 79 15.91 4.86 8.01
CA LEU A 79 14.51 4.69 8.41
C LEU A 79 14.40 3.69 9.56
N LEU A 80 15.02 2.52 9.42
CA LEU A 80 14.97 1.49 10.46
C LEU A 80 15.67 1.94 11.74
N GLY A 81 16.86 2.55 11.64
CA GLY A 81 17.58 3.07 12.81
C GLY A 81 16.79 4.14 13.57
N GLU A 82 16.19 5.11 12.85
CA GLU A 82 15.36 6.14 13.47
C GLU A 82 14.07 5.53 14.05
N TRP A 83 13.47 4.54 13.40
CA TRP A 83 12.28 3.84 13.91
C TRP A 83 12.58 3.07 15.21
N GLU A 84 13.71 2.36 15.27
CA GLU A 84 14.19 1.66 16.47
C GLU A 84 14.51 2.63 17.62
N ASP A 85 15.11 3.79 17.34
CA ASP A 85 15.31 4.86 18.34
C ASP A 85 13.98 5.26 18.99
N ARG A 86 12.93 5.50 18.18
CA ARG A 86 11.60 5.86 18.70
C ARG A 86 10.96 4.71 19.49
N MET A 87 11.30 3.46 19.15
CA MET A 87 10.86 2.28 19.89
C MET A 87 11.51 2.23 21.26
N GLN A 88 12.83 2.42 21.35
CA GLN A 88 13.58 2.48 22.60
C GLN A 88 13.11 3.63 23.50
N ARG A 89 12.68 4.75 22.89
CA ARG A 89 12.11 5.91 23.59
C ARG A 89 10.64 5.73 24.03
N GLY A 90 10.00 4.61 23.68
CA GLY A 90 8.64 4.29 24.11
C GLY A 90 7.53 5.10 23.43
N LEU A 91 7.75 5.57 22.20
CA LEU A 91 6.76 6.38 21.47
C LEU A 91 5.64 5.56 20.80
N PHE A 92 5.78 4.24 20.78
CA PHE A 92 4.77 3.34 20.22
C PHE A 92 3.75 2.90 21.27
N ARG A 93 2.53 2.62 20.81
CA ARG A 93 1.45 2.20 21.71
C ARG A 93 1.58 0.78 22.22
N TYR A 94 2.37 -0.06 21.54
CA TYR A 94 2.68 -1.44 21.89
C TYR A 94 3.90 -1.89 21.10
N ASP A 95 4.50 -3.00 21.53
CA ASP A 95 5.59 -3.65 20.82
C ASP A 95 5.03 -4.55 19.73
N VAL A 96 5.30 -4.20 18.47
CA VAL A 96 4.86 -4.97 17.29
C VAL A 96 5.77 -6.16 17.01
N THR A 97 7.01 -6.15 17.50
CA THR A 97 7.96 -7.25 17.28
C THR A 97 7.57 -8.52 18.04
N ALA A 98 6.70 -8.37 19.04
CA ALA A 98 6.10 -9.47 19.79
C ALA A 98 4.84 -10.07 19.11
N CYS A 99 4.37 -9.50 18.00
CA CYS A 99 3.18 -10.01 17.30
C CYS A 99 3.50 -11.33 16.58
N GLU A 100 2.59 -12.30 16.70
CA GLU A 100 2.73 -13.59 16.05
C GLU A 100 2.33 -13.49 14.57
N THR A 101 3.23 -13.90 13.67
CA THR A 101 3.00 -13.90 12.22
C THR A 101 3.24 -15.29 11.65
N LYS A 102 2.38 -15.75 10.74
CA LYS A 102 2.55 -17.01 10.00
C LYS A 102 2.06 -16.90 8.57
N VAL A 103 2.68 -17.64 7.67
CA VAL A 103 2.12 -17.88 6.34
C VAL A 103 1.08 -18.99 6.47
N ILE A 104 -0.14 -18.71 6.04
CA ILE A 104 -1.25 -19.66 5.96
C ILE A 104 -0.94 -20.66 4.84
N PRO A 105 -0.97 -21.98 5.12
CA PRO A 105 -0.83 -23.00 4.09
C PRO A 105 -1.90 -22.86 3.00
N GLY A 106 -1.50 -22.92 1.75
CA GLY A 106 -2.39 -22.67 0.62
C GLY A 106 -1.65 -22.30 -0.67
N GLU A 107 -2.38 -22.17 -1.77
CA GLU A 107 -1.81 -21.81 -3.08
C GLU A 107 -1.37 -20.33 -3.11
N CYS A 108 -2.18 -19.43 -2.55
CA CYS A 108 -1.88 -18.00 -2.48
C CYS A 108 -0.83 -17.67 -1.43
N GLY A 109 -0.75 -18.47 -0.35
CA GLY A 109 0.14 -18.23 0.79
C GLY A 109 -0.14 -16.92 1.52
N PHE A 110 -1.40 -16.70 1.93
CA PHE A 110 -1.81 -15.55 2.75
C PHE A 110 -1.00 -15.44 4.04
N ILE A 111 -0.81 -14.23 4.53
CA ILE A 111 -0.05 -13.98 5.76
C ILE A 111 -1.04 -13.61 6.85
N ALA A 112 -1.07 -14.36 7.93
CA ALA A 112 -1.84 -14.04 9.13
C ALA A 112 -0.92 -13.43 10.18
N GLN A 113 -1.34 -12.33 10.77
CA GLN A 113 -0.64 -11.72 11.90
C GLN A 113 -1.63 -11.37 13.01
N LEU A 114 -1.29 -11.70 14.25
CA LEU A 114 -2.12 -11.41 15.42
C LEU A 114 -1.69 -10.10 16.11
N ASN A 115 -2.53 -9.07 16.01
CA ASN A 115 -2.34 -7.77 16.67
C ASN A 115 -3.45 -7.52 17.71
N GLU A 116 -3.41 -8.27 18.82
CA GLU A 116 -4.37 -8.11 19.91
C GLU A 116 -4.30 -6.72 20.55
N GLY A 117 -5.45 -6.17 20.92
CA GLY A 117 -5.54 -4.86 21.58
C GLY A 117 -5.18 -3.65 20.71
N ARG A 118 -4.63 -3.82 19.51
CA ARG A 118 -4.37 -2.72 18.55
C ARG A 118 -5.64 -1.93 18.25
N HIS A 119 -6.73 -2.65 17.99
CA HIS A 119 -8.02 -2.06 17.64
C HIS A 119 -8.62 -1.25 18.79
N LEU A 120 -8.37 -1.63 20.05
CA LEU A 120 -8.84 -0.89 21.22
C LEU A 120 -8.22 0.50 21.31
N LYS A 121 -6.99 0.68 20.80
CA LYS A 121 -6.28 1.97 20.78
C LYS A 121 -6.54 2.76 19.49
N LYS A 122 -7.29 2.21 18.53
CA LYS A 122 -7.56 2.86 17.25
C LYS A 122 -8.56 4.01 17.45
N ARG A 123 -8.27 5.15 16.83
CA ARG A 123 -9.19 6.29 16.84
C ARG A 123 -10.47 5.92 16.07
N PRO A 124 -11.66 6.32 16.54
CA PRO A 124 -12.88 6.20 15.77
C PRO A 124 -12.78 6.97 14.45
N THR A 125 -13.42 6.47 13.40
CA THR A 125 -13.56 7.21 12.15
C THR A 125 -14.47 8.43 12.37
N GLU A 126 -13.92 9.62 12.17
CA GLU A 126 -14.60 10.91 12.40
C GLU A 126 -15.22 11.51 11.12
N PHE A 127 -15.09 10.82 9.99
CA PHE A 127 -15.61 11.27 8.69
C PHE A 127 -16.71 10.36 8.16
N ARG A 128 -17.36 10.85 7.10
CA ARG A 128 -18.40 10.13 6.39
C ARG A 128 -17.81 8.95 5.64
N VAL A 129 -18.55 7.85 5.57
CA VAL A 129 -18.10 6.64 4.88
C VAL A 129 -18.62 6.60 3.45
N ASP A 130 -19.72 7.29 3.17
CA ASP A 130 -20.37 7.36 1.85
C ASP A 130 -19.69 8.30 0.85
N LYS A 131 -18.62 9.00 1.26
CA LYS A 131 -17.91 9.95 0.41
C LYS A 131 -16.40 9.76 0.44
N VAL A 132 -15.81 9.54 -0.73
CA VAL A 132 -14.36 9.48 -0.93
C VAL A 132 -13.74 10.88 -0.77
N LEU A 133 -14.34 11.89 -1.40
CA LEU A 133 -13.87 13.28 -1.32
C LEU A 133 -14.54 14.02 -0.17
N GLN A 134 -13.74 14.49 0.79
CA GLN A 134 -14.19 15.31 1.91
C GLN A 134 -13.17 16.42 2.19
N PRO A 135 -13.63 17.64 2.51
CA PRO A 135 -12.72 18.74 2.85
C PRO A 135 -11.92 18.39 4.11
N PHE A 136 -10.68 18.88 4.16
CA PHE A 136 -9.88 18.82 5.38
C PHE A 136 -10.61 19.53 6.52
N ASP A 137 -10.49 18.98 7.74
CA ASP A 137 -11.11 19.52 8.94
C ASP A 137 -10.06 19.63 10.04
N GLU A 138 -9.64 20.87 10.33
CA GLU A 138 -8.60 21.16 11.31
C GLU A 138 -9.02 20.80 12.75
N SER A 139 -10.33 20.79 13.03
CA SER A 139 -10.85 20.46 14.36
C SER A 139 -10.58 18.99 14.72
N LYS A 140 -10.63 18.10 13.72
CA LYS A 140 -10.37 16.67 13.85
C LYS A 140 -8.89 16.34 13.97
N PHE A 141 -8.57 15.10 14.34
CA PHE A 141 -7.17 14.68 14.36
C PHE A 141 -6.53 14.81 12.97
N ASN A 142 -5.31 15.35 12.92
CA ASN A 142 -4.51 15.47 11.71
C ASN A 142 -3.02 15.51 12.09
N PHE A 143 -2.14 15.20 11.14
CA PHE A 143 -0.71 15.02 11.43
C PHE A 143 0.03 16.28 11.87
N THR A 144 -0.51 17.49 11.72
CA THR A 144 0.14 18.68 12.33
C THR A 144 0.11 18.64 13.87
N LYS A 145 -0.76 17.81 14.45
CA LYS A 145 -0.96 17.66 15.90
C LYS A 145 -0.03 16.63 16.55
N VAL A 146 0.73 15.87 15.78
CA VAL A 146 1.72 14.90 16.34
C VAL A 146 2.92 15.65 16.91
N GLY A 147 3.61 15.05 17.88
CA GLY A 147 4.86 15.58 18.40
C GLY A 147 5.99 15.47 17.38
N GLN A 148 6.90 16.44 17.35
CA GLN A 148 8.08 16.41 16.47
C GLN A 148 8.96 15.19 16.72
N GLU A 149 8.93 14.62 17.92
CA GLU A 149 9.60 13.37 18.28
C GLU A 149 9.06 12.13 17.55
N GLU A 150 7.82 12.17 17.06
CA GLU A 150 7.24 11.12 16.22
C GLU A 150 7.76 11.19 14.77
N VAL A 151 8.36 12.31 14.37
CA VAL A 151 8.93 12.50 13.03
C VAL A 151 10.34 11.91 12.96
N LEU A 152 10.60 11.13 11.91
CA LEU A 152 11.94 10.60 11.62
C LEU A 152 12.77 11.65 10.89
N PHE A 153 12.29 12.12 9.75
CA PHE A 153 12.97 13.10 8.92
C PHE A 153 12.01 13.80 7.92
N GLN A 154 12.45 14.94 7.41
CA GLN A 154 11.93 15.58 6.21
C GLN A 154 12.36 14.76 4.98
N PHE A 155 11.51 14.67 3.96
CA PHE A 155 11.75 13.87 2.76
C PHE A 155 11.43 14.68 1.51
N GLU A 156 12.46 15.04 0.73
CA GLU A 156 12.31 15.95 -0.42
C GLU A 156 13.24 15.57 -1.59
N GLU A 157 12.93 16.07 -2.78
CA GLU A 157 13.79 15.86 -3.96
C GLU A 157 15.07 16.70 -3.82
N SER A 158 16.22 16.06 -4.00
CA SER A 158 17.52 16.73 -4.00
C SER A 158 17.64 17.72 -5.15
N SER A 159 18.20 18.90 -4.87
CA SER A 159 18.59 19.86 -5.92
C SER A 159 19.84 19.41 -6.69
N SER A 160 20.52 18.38 -6.22
CA SER A 160 21.65 17.71 -6.87
C SER A 160 21.22 16.35 -7.41
N ASP A 161 21.95 15.78 -8.38
CA ASP A 161 21.65 14.43 -8.91
C ASP A 161 22.15 13.30 -7.97
N GLU A 162 22.23 13.58 -6.67
CA GLU A 162 22.72 12.71 -5.60
C GLU A 162 21.82 12.80 -4.36
N ALA A 163 21.69 11.68 -3.64
CA ALA A 163 20.99 11.65 -2.36
C ALA A 163 21.85 12.30 -1.27
N GLN A 164 21.24 13.06 -0.37
CA GLN A 164 21.92 13.76 0.72
C GLN A 164 21.17 13.62 2.04
N PHE A 165 21.91 13.59 3.14
CA PHE A 165 21.33 13.62 4.48
C PHE A 165 21.92 14.73 5.32
N ILE A 166 21.02 15.53 5.89
CA ILE A 166 21.35 16.66 6.74
C ILE A 166 20.74 16.35 8.12
N PRO A 167 21.56 16.00 9.14
CA PRO A 167 21.05 15.55 10.44
C PRO A 167 20.18 16.57 11.18
N SER A 168 20.32 17.85 10.84
CA SER A 168 19.53 18.92 11.41
C SER A 168 19.33 19.99 10.35
N ALA A 169 18.20 19.95 9.65
CA ALA A 169 17.78 20.95 8.69
C ALA A 169 16.65 21.80 9.29
N PRO A 170 16.59 23.11 8.97
CA PRO A 170 15.43 23.92 9.35
C PRO A 170 14.16 23.37 8.68
N ILE A 171 13.02 23.49 9.36
CA ILE A 171 11.72 23.27 8.73
C ILE A 171 11.33 24.57 8.02
N ASP A 172 11.20 24.53 6.70
CA ASP A 172 10.66 25.66 5.94
C ASP A 172 9.13 25.61 5.94
N VAL A 173 8.53 26.44 6.80
CA VAL A 173 7.08 26.51 6.98
C VAL A 173 6.35 26.93 5.70
N GLU A 174 6.98 27.75 4.86
CA GLU A 174 6.37 28.29 3.65
C GLU A 174 6.33 27.27 2.52
N SER A 175 7.40 26.49 2.33
CA SER A 175 7.40 25.40 1.34
C SER A 175 6.67 24.15 1.82
N SER A 176 6.34 24.07 3.12
CA SER A 176 5.60 22.96 3.73
C SER A 176 6.22 21.60 3.37
N PRO A 177 7.25 21.13 4.11
CA PRO A 177 7.97 19.93 3.73
C PRO A 177 7.07 18.70 3.80
N SER A 178 7.46 17.66 3.06
CA SER A 178 6.94 16.32 3.29
C SER A 178 7.77 15.65 4.38
N VAL A 179 7.14 14.83 5.21
CA VAL A 179 7.80 14.20 6.36
C VAL A 179 7.53 12.70 6.41
N VAL A 180 8.47 11.96 6.95
CA VAL A 180 8.31 10.56 7.34
C VAL A 180 8.21 10.50 8.86
N ALA A 181 7.13 9.92 9.38
CA ALA A 181 6.86 9.80 10.81
C ALA A 181 6.57 8.34 11.19
N ILE A 182 6.76 7.96 12.45
CA ILE A 182 6.34 6.64 12.91
C ILE A 182 4.82 6.49 12.82
N ASN A 183 4.36 5.28 12.50
CA ASN A 183 2.99 4.92 12.86
C ASN A 183 3.00 4.46 14.32
N VAL A 184 2.52 5.29 15.25
CA VAL A 184 2.46 4.96 16.68
C VAL A 184 1.59 3.72 17.00
N SER A 185 0.83 3.21 16.03
CA SER A 185 0.12 1.91 16.11
C SER A 185 0.58 0.98 14.96
N PRO A 186 1.85 0.55 14.99
CA PRO A 186 2.53 -0.06 13.86
C PRO A 186 1.94 -1.45 13.56
N ILE A 187 1.86 -1.81 12.29
CA ILE A 187 1.34 -3.13 11.88
C ILE A 187 2.49 -4.11 11.85
N GLU A 188 3.61 -3.70 11.31
CA GLU A 188 4.83 -4.49 11.22
C GLU A 188 6.04 -3.59 11.56
N TYR A 189 7.20 -4.20 11.70
CA TYR A 189 8.50 -3.58 11.81
C TYR A 189 8.75 -2.52 10.72
N GLY A 190 9.29 -1.38 11.14
CA GLY A 190 9.51 -0.23 10.26
C GLY A 190 8.23 0.45 9.76
N HIS A 191 7.06 0.23 10.40
CA HIS A 191 5.83 0.89 9.96
C HIS A 191 5.88 2.41 10.19
N VAL A 192 5.99 3.15 9.08
CA VAL A 192 6.02 4.61 9.00
C VAL A 192 4.86 5.18 8.16
N LEU A 193 4.69 6.49 8.27
CA LEU A 193 3.77 7.30 7.49
C LEU A 193 4.57 8.30 6.66
N LEU A 194 4.34 8.33 5.34
CA LEU A 194 4.79 9.43 4.49
C LEU A 194 3.64 10.43 4.40
N ILE A 195 3.91 11.67 4.82
CA ILE A 195 2.91 12.76 4.88
C ILE A 195 3.38 13.88 3.95
N PRO A 196 2.84 13.94 2.72
CA PRO A 196 3.22 14.96 1.75
C PRO A 196 2.77 16.34 2.19
N ARG A 197 3.68 17.32 2.09
CA ARG A 197 3.43 18.75 2.33
C ARG A 197 2.53 18.99 3.56
N ILE A 198 3.03 18.59 4.72
CA ILE A 198 2.23 18.43 5.94
C ILE A 198 1.51 19.71 6.41
N LEU A 199 2.04 20.89 6.10
CA LEU A 199 1.47 22.18 6.51
C LEU A 199 0.45 22.73 5.51
N GLU A 200 0.43 22.23 4.27
CA GLU A 200 -0.65 22.46 3.30
C GLU A 200 -1.96 21.78 3.72
N ARG A 201 -1.90 20.80 4.63
CA ARG A 201 -3.08 20.11 5.19
C ARG A 201 -3.97 19.50 4.10
N LEU A 202 -3.33 18.83 3.15
CA LEU A 202 -4.01 18.19 2.05
C LEU A 202 -5.00 17.15 2.60
N PRO A 203 -6.27 17.11 2.15
CA PRO A 203 -7.19 16.03 2.51
C PRO A 203 -6.68 14.69 1.96
N GLN A 204 -7.21 13.57 2.45
CA GLN A 204 -6.84 12.21 2.03
C GLN A 204 -7.34 11.91 0.60
N MET A 205 -6.71 12.54 -0.38
CA MET A 205 -7.03 12.52 -1.81
C MET A 205 -5.71 12.46 -2.58
N ILE A 206 -5.64 11.63 -3.62
CA ILE A 206 -4.43 11.53 -4.43
C ILE A 206 -4.32 12.75 -5.36
N ASP A 207 -3.10 13.26 -5.44
CA ASP A 207 -2.64 14.20 -6.46
C ASP A 207 -1.33 13.69 -7.08
N ARG A 208 -1.02 14.11 -8.31
CA ARG A 208 0.15 13.64 -9.08
C ARG A 208 1.47 13.85 -8.34
N LYS A 209 1.66 15.01 -7.68
CA LYS A 209 2.93 15.35 -7.01
C LYS A 209 3.14 14.46 -5.79
N SER A 210 2.11 14.32 -4.96
CA SER A 210 2.16 13.51 -3.74
C SER A 210 2.28 12.02 -4.03
N PHE A 211 1.65 11.54 -5.11
CA PHE A 211 1.80 10.16 -5.54
C PHE A 211 3.21 9.87 -6.06
N LEU A 212 3.77 10.76 -6.90
CA LEU A 212 5.13 10.64 -7.40
C LEU A 212 6.15 10.59 -6.25
N LEU A 213 5.96 11.40 -5.20
CA LEU A 213 6.78 11.35 -3.98
C LEU A 213 6.78 9.96 -3.34
N ALA A 214 5.62 9.31 -3.25
CA ALA A 214 5.50 7.96 -2.71
C ALA A 214 6.22 6.93 -3.60
N VAL A 215 6.11 7.04 -4.92
CA VAL A 215 6.83 6.17 -5.86
C VAL A 215 8.35 6.38 -5.73
N HIS A 216 8.82 7.61 -5.59
CA HIS A 216 10.24 7.89 -5.33
C HIS A 216 10.73 7.32 -4.00
N MET A 217 9.92 7.38 -2.93
CA MET A 217 10.28 6.73 -1.66
C MET A 217 10.46 5.23 -1.83
N ALA A 218 9.57 4.56 -2.57
CA ALA A 218 9.68 3.13 -2.88
C ALA A 218 10.95 2.82 -3.70
N ALA A 219 11.24 3.65 -4.70
CA ALA A 219 12.43 3.50 -5.54
C ALA A 219 13.73 3.72 -4.76
N GLU A 220 13.76 4.70 -3.87
CA GLU A 220 14.92 5.05 -3.04
C GLU A 220 15.19 3.99 -1.96
N ALA A 221 14.14 3.42 -1.36
CA ALA A 221 14.27 2.29 -0.45
C ALA A 221 14.87 1.07 -1.17
N ASN A 222 14.61 0.92 -2.47
CA ASN A 222 15.18 -0.11 -3.34
C ASN A 222 15.11 -1.53 -2.74
N SER A 223 14.02 -1.83 -2.03
CA SER A 223 13.80 -3.10 -1.36
C SER A 223 12.48 -3.71 -1.81
N PRO A 224 12.45 -4.98 -2.27
CA PRO A 224 11.19 -5.66 -2.62
C PRO A 224 10.32 -5.95 -1.40
N TYR A 225 10.89 -5.82 -0.19
CA TYR A 225 10.19 -6.05 1.07
C TYR A 225 9.61 -4.78 1.67
N PHE A 226 10.02 -3.61 1.16
CA PHE A 226 9.43 -2.33 1.51
C PHE A 226 8.27 -2.02 0.58
N ARG A 227 7.08 -1.84 1.16
CA ARG A 227 5.86 -1.55 0.40
C ARG A 227 5.23 -0.28 0.92
N LEU A 228 4.68 0.52 0.01
CA LEU A 228 3.83 1.64 0.38
C LEU A 228 2.38 1.31 0.06
N GLY A 229 1.50 1.67 0.98
CA GLY A 229 0.07 1.48 0.89
C GLY A 229 -0.66 2.80 1.03
N TYR A 230 -1.68 3.00 0.19
CA TYR A 230 -2.63 4.09 0.29
C TYR A 230 -4.04 3.54 0.49
N ASN A 231 -4.82 4.24 1.30
CA ASN A 231 -6.24 3.99 1.51
C ASN A 231 -6.99 5.28 1.21
N SER A 232 -8.02 5.23 0.37
CA SER A 232 -8.95 6.36 0.22
C SER A 232 -9.92 6.42 1.42
N LEU A 233 -10.60 7.56 1.62
CA LEU A 233 -11.82 7.55 2.43
C LEU A 233 -12.84 6.60 1.77
N GLY A 234 -13.60 5.87 2.59
CA GLY A 234 -14.45 4.76 2.12
C GLY A 234 -13.71 3.43 1.94
N ALA A 235 -12.38 3.42 1.90
CA ALA A 235 -11.53 2.22 1.78
C ALA A 235 -10.58 2.07 2.98
N PHE A 236 -11.12 2.32 4.18
CA PHE A 236 -10.45 2.16 5.48
C PHE A 236 -9.27 3.09 5.79
N ALA A 237 -9.11 4.20 5.07
CA ALA A 237 -8.45 5.35 5.67
C ALA A 237 -9.15 5.73 6.98
N THR A 238 -8.41 6.27 7.95
CA THR A 238 -8.95 6.68 9.26
C THR A 238 -8.62 8.12 9.64
N ILE A 239 -7.85 8.82 8.82
CA ILE A 239 -7.46 10.22 9.01
C ILE A 239 -7.68 10.95 7.68
N ASN A 240 -8.32 12.11 7.72
CA ASN A 240 -8.49 12.97 6.54
C ASN A 240 -7.35 14.00 6.47
N HIS A 241 -6.14 13.51 6.26
CA HIS A 241 -4.92 14.28 5.98
C HIS A 241 -4.05 13.35 5.14
N LEU A 242 -3.71 13.75 3.91
CA LEU A 242 -2.99 12.94 2.95
C LEU A 242 -1.78 12.25 3.57
N HIS A 243 -1.81 10.92 3.56
CA HIS A 243 -0.71 10.08 4.00
C HIS A 243 -0.69 8.76 3.25
N PHE A 244 0.52 8.25 3.08
CA PHE A 244 0.81 6.88 2.70
C PHE A 244 1.35 6.14 3.93
N GLN A 245 1.14 4.83 3.98
CA GLN A 245 1.70 3.96 5.01
C GLN A 245 2.78 3.12 4.37
N ALA A 246 3.82 2.76 5.11
CA ALA A 246 4.85 1.86 4.60
C ALA A 246 5.40 0.99 5.71
N TYR A 247 5.80 -0.24 5.41
CA TYR A 247 6.55 -1.10 6.33
C TYR A 247 7.37 -2.15 5.56
N TYR A 248 8.24 -2.84 6.29
CA TYR A 248 9.03 -3.94 5.76
C TYR A 248 8.38 -5.27 6.14
N LEU A 249 8.18 -6.16 5.16
CA LEU A 249 7.86 -7.55 5.44
C LEU A 249 8.62 -8.44 4.46
N ALA A 250 9.49 -9.28 5.00
CA ALA A 250 10.40 -10.17 4.27
C ALA A 250 9.70 -11.40 3.66
N VAL A 251 8.47 -11.21 3.17
CA VAL A 251 7.64 -12.22 2.51
C VAL A 251 6.91 -11.55 1.33
N PRO A 252 6.90 -12.14 0.12
CA PRO A 252 6.05 -11.68 -0.97
C PRO A 252 4.58 -11.74 -0.58
N PHE A 253 3.85 -10.65 -0.80
CA PHE A 253 2.41 -10.63 -0.60
C PHE A 253 1.72 -11.56 -1.62
N PRO A 254 0.65 -12.26 -1.23
CA PRO A 254 -0.16 -13.08 -2.13
C PRO A 254 -0.50 -12.40 -3.46
N MET A 255 -0.93 -11.14 -3.41
CA MET A 255 -1.29 -10.37 -4.59
C MET A 255 -0.11 -10.14 -5.54
N GLU A 256 1.12 -10.03 -5.02
CA GLU A 256 2.32 -9.87 -5.85
C GLU A 256 2.64 -11.15 -6.65
N LYS A 257 2.22 -12.30 -6.14
CA LYS A 257 2.40 -13.61 -6.82
C LYS A 257 1.27 -13.94 -7.79
N ALA A 258 0.13 -13.26 -7.65
CA ALA A 258 -1.04 -13.54 -8.47
C ALA A 258 -0.77 -13.24 -9.96
N PRO A 259 -1.25 -14.10 -10.88
CA PRO A 259 -1.08 -13.90 -12.31
C PRO A 259 -1.82 -12.66 -12.78
N THR A 260 -1.38 -12.11 -13.91
CA THR A 260 -2.00 -10.93 -14.52
C THR A 260 -2.24 -11.15 -16.00
N ARG A 261 -3.36 -10.64 -16.52
CA ARG A 261 -3.63 -10.60 -17.96
C ARG A 261 -3.45 -9.18 -18.46
N LYS A 262 -2.51 -8.98 -19.39
CA LYS A 262 -2.31 -7.68 -20.04
C LYS A 262 -3.61 -7.22 -20.71
N ILE A 263 -3.99 -5.97 -20.47
CA ILE A 263 -5.10 -5.30 -21.15
C ILE A 263 -4.53 -4.45 -22.29
N THR A 264 -3.62 -3.52 -21.95
CA THR A 264 -3.08 -2.55 -22.93
C THR A 264 -1.69 -2.05 -22.50
N ILE A 265 -1.08 -1.23 -23.36
CA ILE A 265 0.10 -0.41 -23.04
C ILE A 265 -0.23 1.02 -23.48
N THR A 266 0.00 2.00 -22.61
CA THR A 266 -0.19 3.42 -22.96
C THR A 266 0.89 3.89 -23.95
N ASP A 267 0.68 5.05 -24.59
CA ASP A 267 1.67 5.67 -25.48
C ASP A 267 3.01 5.96 -24.77
N ASP A 268 2.95 6.14 -23.45
CA ASP A 268 4.11 6.32 -22.59
C ASP A 268 4.74 5.02 -22.09
N GLY A 269 4.27 3.87 -22.60
CA GLY A 269 4.86 2.57 -22.34
C GLY A 269 4.44 1.93 -21.02
N VAL A 270 3.39 2.46 -20.35
CA VAL A 270 2.86 1.87 -19.12
C VAL A 270 1.97 0.70 -19.49
N LYS A 271 2.37 -0.51 -19.09
CA LYS A 271 1.59 -1.73 -19.25
C LYS A 271 0.52 -1.77 -18.16
N ILE A 272 -0.73 -1.89 -18.57
CA ILE A 272 -1.89 -2.05 -17.67
C ILE A 272 -2.43 -3.47 -17.82
N SER A 273 -2.54 -4.19 -16.70
CA SER A 273 -2.98 -5.57 -16.65
C SER A 273 -4.09 -5.76 -15.62
N GLU A 274 -4.96 -6.74 -15.85
CA GLU A 274 -5.95 -7.20 -14.88
C GLU A 274 -5.33 -8.24 -13.95
N LEU A 275 -5.60 -8.15 -12.65
CA LEU A 275 -5.21 -9.16 -11.66
C LEU A 275 -6.12 -10.39 -11.77
N LEU A 276 -5.54 -11.59 -11.88
CA LEU A 276 -6.25 -12.85 -12.02
C LEU A 276 -6.02 -13.76 -10.81
N ASN A 277 -6.93 -14.73 -10.62
CA ASN A 277 -6.84 -15.75 -9.55
C ASN A 277 -6.58 -15.16 -8.16
N TYR A 278 -7.21 -14.01 -7.88
CA TYR A 278 -7.12 -13.32 -6.61
C TYR A 278 -8.52 -12.84 -6.20
N PRO A 279 -8.90 -12.87 -4.92
CA PRO A 279 -10.27 -12.59 -4.48
C PRO A 279 -10.70 -11.13 -4.71
N VAL A 280 -9.75 -10.20 -4.81
CA VAL A 280 -10.01 -8.77 -5.07
C VAL A 280 -9.69 -8.45 -6.52
N ARG A 281 -10.68 -7.94 -7.27
CA ARG A 281 -10.46 -7.43 -8.62
C ARG A 281 -9.65 -6.14 -8.60
N GLY A 282 -8.70 -6.02 -9.52
CA GLY A 282 -7.76 -4.90 -9.52
C GLY A 282 -6.98 -4.77 -10.81
N LEU A 283 -6.36 -3.60 -10.98
CA LEU A 283 -5.45 -3.30 -12.08
C LEU A 283 -4.02 -3.26 -11.57
N VAL A 284 -3.08 -3.69 -12.42
CA VAL A 284 -1.65 -3.69 -12.19
C VAL A 284 -0.97 -2.84 -13.25
N PHE A 285 -0.16 -1.88 -12.82
CA PHE A 285 0.55 -0.93 -13.65
C PHE A 285 2.06 -1.15 -13.50
N GLU A 286 2.74 -1.28 -14.63
CA GLU A 286 4.18 -1.55 -14.71
C GLU A 286 4.79 -0.88 -15.94
N GLY A 287 6.09 -0.59 -15.93
CA GLY A 287 6.79 0.01 -17.06
C GLY A 287 6.60 1.52 -17.15
N GLY A 288 6.58 2.07 -18.36
CA GLY A 288 6.71 3.51 -18.62
C GLY A 288 8.10 3.89 -19.13
N LYS A 289 8.21 4.98 -19.91
CA LYS A 289 9.52 5.53 -20.34
C LYS A 289 10.25 6.16 -19.14
N SER A 290 9.50 6.68 -18.18
CA SER A 290 9.96 7.29 -16.93
C SER A 290 9.10 6.84 -15.75
N VAL A 291 9.58 7.12 -14.52
CA VAL A 291 8.82 6.85 -13.28
C VAL A 291 7.57 7.74 -13.23
N GLU A 292 7.67 8.94 -13.79
CA GLU A 292 6.60 9.90 -13.91
C GLU A 292 5.46 9.39 -14.79
N ASP A 293 5.74 8.66 -15.88
CA ASP A 293 4.69 8.10 -16.75
C ASP A 293 3.83 7.07 -15.99
N LEU A 294 4.50 6.18 -15.24
CA LEU A 294 3.84 5.20 -14.38
C LEU A 294 3.03 5.91 -13.28
N SER A 295 3.67 6.86 -12.59
CA SER A 295 3.06 7.63 -11.51
C SER A 295 1.84 8.43 -12.00
N ASN A 296 1.93 9.11 -13.14
CA ASN A 296 0.85 9.91 -13.71
C ASN A 296 -0.30 9.01 -14.13
N THR A 297 -0.03 7.91 -14.85
CA THR A 297 -1.07 6.96 -15.27
C THR A 297 -1.86 6.42 -14.08
N VAL A 298 -1.17 6.03 -13.00
CA VAL A 298 -1.84 5.52 -11.79
C VAL A 298 -2.56 6.62 -11.03
N SER A 299 -1.93 7.79 -10.83
CA SER A 299 -2.55 8.89 -10.09
C SER A 299 -3.76 9.47 -10.82
N ASP A 300 -3.76 9.51 -12.15
CA ASP A 300 -4.92 9.91 -12.96
C ASP A 300 -6.07 8.90 -12.82
N SER A 301 -5.74 7.59 -12.80
CA SER A 301 -6.71 6.55 -12.47
C SER A 301 -7.31 6.76 -11.07
N CYS A 302 -6.48 7.07 -10.06
CA CYS A 302 -6.92 7.36 -8.70
C CYS A 302 -7.80 8.62 -8.61
N ILE A 303 -7.44 9.67 -9.37
CA ILE A 303 -8.20 10.91 -9.49
C ILE A 303 -9.57 10.65 -10.12
N CYS A 304 -9.65 9.80 -11.15
CA CYS A 304 -10.91 9.35 -11.72
C CYS A 304 -11.79 8.64 -10.67
N LEU A 305 -11.23 7.69 -9.94
CA LEU A 305 -11.98 6.94 -8.91
C LEU A 305 -12.51 7.86 -7.79
N GLN A 306 -11.70 8.77 -7.28
CA GLN A 306 -12.13 9.68 -6.20
C GLN A 306 -13.22 10.66 -6.68
N VAL A 307 -13.15 11.17 -7.91
CA VAL A 307 -14.18 12.05 -8.50
C VAL A 307 -15.49 11.28 -8.71
N ASN A 308 -15.41 10.01 -9.10
CA ASN A 308 -16.57 9.12 -9.27
C ASN A 308 -17.04 8.45 -7.98
N ASN A 309 -16.52 8.88 -6.82
CA ASN A 309 -16.86 8.36 -5.50
C ASN A 309 -16.71 6.83 -5.36
N VAL A 310 -15.71 6.25 -6.03
CA VAL A 310 -15.35 4.84 -5.92
C VAL A 310 -14.24 4.72 -4.88
N PRO A 311 -14.45 4.04 -3.73
CA PRO A 311 -13.38 3.80 -2.77
C PRO A 311 -12.31 2.87 -3.33
N TYR A 312 -11.05 3.10 -2.99
CA TYR A 312 -9.93 2.32 -3.50
C TYR A 312 -8.73 2.31 -2.57
N ASN A 313 -7.85 1.36 -2.82
CA ASN A 313 -6.53 1.26 -2.21
C ASN A 313 -5.47 1.17 -3.30
N VAL A 314 -4.24 1.55 -2.94
CA VAL A 314 -3.08 1.41 -3.82
C VAL A 314 -1.96 0.73 -3.07
N LEU A 315 -1.38 -0.32 -3.66
CA LEU A 315 -0.12 -0.90 -3.19
C LEU A 315 0.99 -0.55 -4.19
N ILE A 316 2.03 0.12 -3.71
CA ILE A 316 3.28 0.35 -4.45
C ILE A 316 4.28 -0.71 -3.95
N SER A 317 4.76 -1.53 -4.89
CA SER A 317 5.61 -2.69 -4.63
C SER A 317 6.81 -2.73 -5.58
N ASP A 318 7.70 -3.70 -5.36
CA ASP A 318 8.88 -3.93 -6.20
C ASP A 318 9.70 -2.65 -6.43
N SER A 319 10.05 -1.96 -5.34
CA SER A 319 10.78 -0.69 -5.36
C SER A 319 10.12 0.38 -6.26
N GLY A 320 8.79 0.44 -6.28
CA GLY A 320 8.04 1.42 -7.07
C GLY A 320 7.81 1.04 -8.53
N ARG A 321 8.27 -0.14 -8.98
CA ARG A 321 8.12 -0.58 -10.39
C ARG A 321 6.77 -1.20 -10.69
N ARG A 322 6.07 -1.71 -9.67
CA ARG A 322 4.78 -2.38 -9.82
C ARG A 322 3.76 -1.81 -8.84
N ILE A 323 2.66 -1.30 -9.40
CA ILE A 323 1.63 -0.61 -8.63
C ILE A 323 0.27 -1.27 -8.87
N PHE A 324 -0.42 -1.59 -7.78
CA PHE A 324 -1.75 -2.21 -7.80
C PHE A 324 -2.81 -1.18 -7.41
N LEU A 325 -3.86 -1.04 -8.21
CA LEU A 325 -5.03 -0.22 -7.92
C LEU A 325 -6.24 -1.13 -7.69
N LEU A 326 -6.80 -1.05 -6.48
CA LEU A 326 -7.81 -1.97 -5.99
C LEU A 326 -9.08 -1.20 -5.59
N PRO A 327 -10.05 -1.00 -6.50
CA PRO A 327 -11.34 -0.46 -6.12
C PRO A 327 -12.09 -1.46 -5.22
N GLN A 328 -12.74 -0.97 -4.17
CA GLN A 328 -13.45 -1.82 -3.20
C GLN A 328 -14.78 -1.22 -2.72
N CYS A 329 -15.66 -2.06 -2.18
CA CYS A 329 -16.99 -1.65 -1.69
C CYS A 329 -17.32 -2.16 -0.28
N TYR A 330 -16.36 -2.69 0.49
CA TYR A 330 -16.67 -3.36 1.76
C TYR A 330 -17.33 -2.43 2.79
N ALA A 331 -16.85 -1.19 2.93
CA ALA A 331 -17.42 -0.24 3.89
C ALA A 331 -18.88 0.15 3.56
N GLU A 332 -19.21 0.21 2.27
CA GLU A 332 -20.57 0.43 1.78
C GLU A 332 -21.46 -0.78 2.10
N LYS A 333 -21.01 -1.99 1.74
CA LYS A 333 -21.70 -3.24 2.08
C LYS A 333 -21.95 -3.36 3.59
N GLN A 334 -20.98 -3.00 4.43
CA GLN A 334 -21.14 -2.98 5.88
C GLN A 334 -22.25 -2.01 6.33
N ALA A 335 -22.33 -0.83 5.71
CA ALA A 335 -23.34 0.17 6.03
C ALA A 335 -24.74 -0.23 5.52
N LEU A 336 -24.82 -0.99 4.43
CA LEU A 336 -26.06 -1.55 3.88
C LEU A 336 -26.51 -2.85 4.59
N GLY A 337 -25.67 -3.42 5.47
CA GLY A 337 -25.97 -4.67 6.17
C GLY A 337 -25.84 -5.92 5.30
N GLU A 338 -25.09 -5.83 4.21
CA GLU A 338 -24.88 -6.91 3.24
C GLU A 338 -23.75 -7.87 3.64
N VAL A 339 -22.92 -7.48 4.62
CA VAL A 339 -21.83 -8.31 5.14
C VAL A 339 -22.35 -9.28 6.21
N SER A 340 -21.96 -10.55 6.11
CA SER A 340 -22.36 -11.59 7.05
C SER A 340 -21.92 -11.30 8.49
N ALA A 341 -22.70 -11.77 9.47
CA ALA A 341 -22.37 -11.60 10.89
C ALA A 341 -21.03 -12.26 11.27
N GLU A 342 -20.70 -13.40 10.65
CA GLU A 342 -19.42 -14.10 10.83
C GLU A 342 -18.24 -13.20 10.44
N LEU A 343 -18.29 -12.57 9.27
CA LEU A 343 -17.21 -11.69 8.81
C LEU A 343 -17.12 -10.41 9.66
N LEU A 344 -18.26 -9.85 10.08
CA LEU A 344 -18.28 -8.71 10.98
C LEU A 344 -17.65 -9.03 12.35
N ASP A 345 -17.80 -10.27 12.84
CA ASP A 345 -17.27 -10.72 14.13
C ASP A 345 -15.75 -10.87 14.14
N THR A 346 -15.13 -11.14 12.98
CA THR A 346 -13.66 -11.06 12.81
C THR A 346 -13.12 -9.65 13.10
N GLN A 347 -13.99 -8.64 12.93
CA GLN A 347 -13.68 -7.22 13.02
C GLN A 347 -12.55 -6.77 12.08
N VAL A 348 -12.15 -7.56 11.09
CA VAL A 348 -11.10 -7.17 10.16
C VAL A 348 -11.59 -5.99 9.32
N ASN A 349 -10.75 -4.96 9.23
CA ASN A 349 -10.98 -3.81 8.35
C ASN A 349 -10.06 -4.01 7.15
N PRO A 350 -10.57 -4.40 5.98
CA PRO A 350 -9.75 -4.74 4.84
C PRO A 350 -9.21 -3.49 4.16
N ALA A 351 -8.16 -2.91 4.74
CA ALA A 351 -7.38 -1.83 4.15
C ALA A 351 -6.34 -2.44 3.18
N VAL A 352 -5.44 -1.58 2.68
CA VAL A 352 -4.42 -1.97 1.69
C VAL A 352 -3.60 -3.19 2.08
N TRP A 353 -3.29 -3.38 3.36
CA TRP A 353 -2.47 -4.51 3.82
C TRP A 353 -3.24 -5.83 3.73
N GLU A 354 -4.47 -5.85 4.23
CA GLU A 354 -5.32 -7.03 4.22
C GLU A 354 -5.68 -7.45 2.80
N ILE A 355 -6.12 -6.50 1.96
CA ILE A 355 -6.49 -6.81 0.57
C ILE A 355 -5.29 -7.26 -0.26
N SER A 356 -4.06 -6.86 0.11
CA SER A 356 -2.84 -7.34 -0.54
C SER A 356 -2.42 -8.73 -0.06
N GLY A 357 -3.04 -9.22 1.01
CA GLY A 357 -2.89 -10.57 1.52
C GLY A 357 -2.13 -10.69 2.85
N HIS A 358 -1.86 -9.57 3.52
CA HIS A 358 -1.40 -9.54 4.91
C HIS A 358 -2.58 -9.27 5.86
N ILE A 359 -3.20 -10.34 6.35
CA ILE A 359 -4.40 -10.31 7.18
C ILE A 359 -4.04 -10.05 8.64
N VAL A 360 -4.30 -8.83 9.11
CA VAL A 360 -4.11 -8.42 10.50
C VAL A 360 -5.33 -8.81 11.34
N LEU A 361 -5.20 -9.92 12.06
CA LEU A 361 -6.20 -10.52 12.91
C LEU A 361 -6.17 -9.93 14.32
N LYS A 362 -7.34 -9.89 14.96
CA LYS A 362 -7.54 -9.20 16.24
C LYS A 362 -7.77 -10.13 17.42
N ARG A 363 -8.08 -11.41 17.15
CA ARG A 363 -8.41 -12.42 18.15
C ARG A 363 -7.51 -13.64 17.94
N LYS A 364 -7.03 -14.21 19.04
CA LYS A 364 -6.24 -15.45 19.01
C LYS A 364 -6.93 -16.58 18.26
N LEU A 365 -8.25 -16.75 18.47
CA LEU A 365 -9.05 -17.77 17.79
C LEU A 365 -8.98 -17.63 16.25
N ASP A 366 -9.22 -16.43 15.72
CA ASP A 366 -9.17 -16.19 14.27
C ASP A 366 -7.78 -16.48 13.70
N TYR A 367 -6.72 -16.20 14.47
CA TYR A 367 -5.34 -16.48 14.09
C TYR A 367 -5.03 -17.97 14.08
N GLU A 368 -5.43 -18.70 15.11
CA GLU A 368 -5.22 -20.15 15.21
C GLU A 368 -5.96 -20.88 14.07
N GLU A 369 -7.20 -20.48 13.80
CA GLU A 369 -8.07 -21.05 12.76
C GLU A 369 -7.89 -20.41 11.37
N ALA A 370 -6.92 -19.51 11.21
CA ALA A 370 -6.67 -18.82 9.95
C ALA A 370 -6.41 -19.83 8.81
N SER A 371 -7.21 -19.72 7.74
CA SER A 371 -7.15 -20.57 6.56
C SER A 371 -7.27 -19.74 5.29
N GLU A 372 -6.77 -20.29 4.18
CA GLU A 372 -6.86 -19.63 2.87
C GLU A 372 -8.33 -19.38 2.47
N GLY A 373 -9.22 -20.33 2.77
CA GLY A 373 -10.65 -20.18 2.54
C GLY A 373 -11.29 -19.03 3.33
N ASN A 374 -10.87 -18.81 4.58
CA ASN A 374 -11.35 -17.68 5.39
C ASN A 374 -10.86 -16.34 4.84
N ALA A 375 -9.57 -16.25 4.48
CA ALA A 375 -9.00 -15.06 3.86
C ALA A 375 -9.69 -14.76 2.52
N TRP A 376 -9.87 -15.77 1.67
CA TRP A 376 -10.55 -15.62 0.38
C TRP A 376 -11.98 -15.14 0.54
N ARG A 377 -12.75 -15.72 1.47
CA ARG A 377 -14.14 -15.31 1.76
C ARG A 377 -14.23 -13.85 2.19
N LEU A 378 -13.36 -13.43 3.10
CA LEU A 378 -13.28 -12.03 3.54
C LEU A 378 -12.99 -11.10 2.36
N LEU A 379 -11.95 -11.40 1.58
CA LEU A 379 -11.50 -10.53 0.50
C LEU A 379 -12.47 -10.51 -0.70
N ALA A 380 -13.18 -11.60 -0.96
CA ALA A 380 -14.23 -11.63 -1.97
C ALA A 380 -15.37 -10.66 -1.65
N GLU A 381 -15.67 -10.43 -0.37
CA GLU A 381 -16.64 -9.40 0.02
C GLU A 381 -16.15 -7.97 -0.23
N VAL A 382 -14.84 -7.77 -0.27
CA VAL A 382 -14.22 -6.47 -0.52
C VAL A 382 -14.28 -6.09 -2.00
N SER A 383 -14.14 -7.08 -2.87
CA SER A 383 -14.15 -6.91 -4.31
C SER A 383 -15.45 -6.30 -4.81
N LEU A 384 -15.32 -5.46 -5.83
CA LEU A 384 -16.44 -5.15 -6.71
C LEU A 384 -16.96 -6.41 -7.39
N SER A 385 -18.26 -6.40 -7.73
CA SER A 385 -18.81 -7.37 -8.67
C SER A 385 -18.15 -7.21 -10.05
N GLU A 386 -18.17 -8.26 -10.85
CA GLU A 386 -17.58 -8.22 -12.20
C GLU A 386 -18.19 -7.11 -13.08
N PRO A 387 -19.53 -6.95 -13.19
CA PRO A 387 -20.10 -5.85 -13.98
C PRO A 387 -19.65 -4.47 -13.48
N ARG A 388 -19.61 -4.27 -12.16
CA ARG A 388 -19.18 -2.99 -11.58
C ARG A 388 -17.69 -2.74 -11.80
N PHE A 389 -16.87 -3.77 -11.79
CA PHE A 389 -15.45 -3.66 -12.10
C PHE A 389 -15.22 -3.29 -13.57
N GLU A 390 -15.99 -3.85 -14.51
CA GLU A 390 -15.95 -3.45 -15.92
C GLU A 390 -16.34 -1.97 -16.13
N GLU A 391 -17.40 -1.49 -15.45
CA GLU A 391 -17.77 -0.07 -15.46
C GLU A 391 -16.63 0.81 -14.93
N VAL A 392 -16.01 0.42 -13.84
CA VAL A 392 -14.88 1.16 -13.23
C VAL A 392 -13.66 1.16 -14.14
N LYS A 393 -13.35 0.03 -14.80
CA LYS A 393 -12.28 -0.02 -15.82
C LYS A 393 -12.57 0.96 -16.95
N ALA A 394 -13.79 0.97 -17.50
CA ALA A 394 -14.17 1.90 -18.56
C ALA A 394 -13.96 3.37 -18.14
N LEU A 395 -14.38 3.75 -16.93
CA LEU A 395 -14.15 5.09 -16.38
C LEU A 395 -12.66 5.44 -16.27
N ILE A 396 -11.83 4.50 -15.82
CA ILE A 396 -10.38 4.70 -15.73
C ILE A 396 -9.79 4.91 -17.12
N PHE A 397 -10.12 4.06 -18.09
CA PHE A 397 -9.57 4.13 -19.45
C PHE A 397 -10.01 5.40 -20.19
N GLU A 398 -11.23 5.87 -19.98
CA GLU A 398 -11.68 7.17 -20.48
C GLU A 398 -10.85 8.32 -19.88
N ALA A 399 -10.54 8.27 -18.58
CA ALA A 399 -9.83 9.35 -17.89
C ALA A 399 -8.33 9.43 -18.21
N ILE A 400 -7.69 8.31 -18.57
CA ILE A 400 -6.27 8.28 -18.96
C ILE A 400 -6.07 8.46 -20.48
N ASP A 401 -7.07 9.05 -21.16
CA ASP A 401 -7.11 9.31 -22.61
C ASP A 401 -6.78 8.07 -23.46
N PHE A 402 -7.37 6.92 -23.10
CA PHE A 402 -7.25 5.72 -23.92
C PHE A 402 -8.40 5.65 -24.93
N ASP A 403 -8.14 6.08 -26.17
CA ASP A 403 -9.01 5.78 -27.30
C ASP A 403 -8.94 4.27 -27.61
N GLY A 404 -9.92 3.51 -27.13
CA GLY A 404 -10.10 2.07 -27.38
C GLY A 404 -10.33 1.68 -28.87
N ASN A 405 -9.94 2.52 -29.83
CA ASN A 405 -10.01 2.24 -31.26
C ASN A 405 -8.77 1.49 -31.81
N GLY A 406 -7.78 1.18 -30.98
CA GLY A 406 -6.70 0.25 -31.31
C GLY A 406 -7.13 -1.20 -31.09
N SER A 407 -7.88 -1.77 -32.05
CA SER A 407 -8.22 -3.19 -32.20
C SER A 407 -8.22 -4.06 -30.93
N VAL A 408 -9.41 -4.47 -30.48
CA VAL A 408 -9.54 -5.78 -29.82
C VAL A 408 -9.16 -6.84 -30.85
N SER A 409 -7.87 -7.15 -30.98
CA SER A 409 -7.45 -8.39 -31.61
C SER A 409 -7.77 -9.49 -30.61
N SER A 410 -8.90 -10.16 -30.80
CA SER A 410 -9.03 -11.55 -30.40
C SER A 410 -7.88 -12.31 -31.05
N LEU A 411 -6.78 -12.47 -30.32
CA LEU A 411 -5.75 -13.43 -30.67
C LEU A 411 -6.35 -14.79 -30.32
N GLU A 412 -7.06 -15.35 -31.29
CA GLU A 412 -7.23 -16.78 -31.37
C GLU A 412 -5.82 -17.38 -31.41
N GLU A 413 -5.56 -18.34 -30.53
CA GLU A 413 -4.37 -19.18 -30.60
C GLU A 413 -4.38 -19.88 -31.97
N GLU A 414 -3.55 -19.41 -32.90
CA GLU A 414 -3.17 -20.21 -34.05
C GLU A 414 -2.24 -21.32 -33.55
N SER A 415 -2.84 -22.46 -33.19
CA SER A 415 -2.13 -23.73 -33.12
C SER A 415 -1.72 -24.11 -34.54
N GLU A 416 -0.44 -23.99 -34.88
CA GLU A 416 0.08 -24.57 -36.11
C GLU A 416 -0.15 -26.09 -36.10
N PRO A 417 -0.76 -26.67 -37.16
CA PRO A 417 -0.84 -28.11 -37.29
C PRO A 417 0.51 -28.65 -37.76
N ASP A 418 1.17 -29.42 -36.89
CA ASP A 418 2.33 -30.24 -37.24
C ASP A 418 2.04 -31.05 -38.51
N LYS A 419 2.80 -30.75 -39.58
CA LYS A 419 2.84 -31.59 -40.79
C LYS A 419 3.90 -32.69 -40.63
N PRO A 420 3.67 -33.86 -41.23
CA PRO A 420 4.34 -35.10 -40.87
C PRO A 420 5.77 -35.15 -41.41
N ILE A 421 6.69 -35.61 -40.57
CA ILE A 421 8.06 -35.93 -40.97
C ILE A 421 8.04 -37.22 -41.80
N ASP A 422 8.45 -37.11 -43.06
CA ASP A 422 8.69 -38.22 -43.97
C ASP A 422 9.78 -39.17 -43.45
N ALA A 423 9.50 -40.46 -43.57
CA ALA A 423 10.37 -41.57 -43.18
C ALA A 423 11.55 -41.78 -44.16
N PRO A 424 12.70 -42.29 -43.70
CA PRO A 424 13.64 -43.01 -44.55
C PRO A 424 13.38 -44.53 -44.56
N PRO A 425 13.89 -45.27 -45.56
CA PRO A 425 13.28 -46.51 -46.02
C PRO A 425 13.67 -47.76 -45.23
N HIS A 426 12.79 -48.76 -45.34
CA HIS A 426 12.88 -50.17 -44.96
C HIS A 426 14.29 -50.75 -44.74
N HIS A 427 14.47 -51.49 -43.63
CA HIS A 427 14.80 -52.93 -43.68
C HIS A 427 14.65 -53.64 -42.32
N ALA A 428 13.94 -54.78 -42.39
CA ALA A 428 14.04 -56.03 -41.61
C ALA A 428 13.80 -56.06 -40.08
N MET A 429 12.70 -56.76 -39.75
CA MET A 429 12.38 -57.59 -38.58
C MET A 429 13.52 -57.93 -37.60
N VAL A 430 13.21 -57.96 -36.29
CA VAL A 430 13.13 -59.17 -35.45
C VAL A 430 12.62 -58.81 -34.04
N SER A 431 11.80 -59.70 -33.50
CA SER A 431 11.14 -59.70 -32.18
C SER A 431 12.08 -59.69 -30.97
N GLY A 432 11.69 -59.02 -29.89
CA GLY A 432 12.33 -59.16 -28.58
C GLY A 432 11.50 -58.60 -27.43
N LYS A 433 11.00 -59.52 -26.60
CA LYS A 433 10.22 -59.40 -25.34
C LYS A 433 10.64 -58.31 -24.34
N GLN A 434 9.61 -57.79 -23.64
CA GLN A 434 9.47 -57.59 -22.18
C GLN A 434 10.75 -57.46 -21.35
N GLU A 435 10.88 -56.38 -20.57
CA GLU A 435 10.66 -56.44 -19.10
C GLU A 435 10.70 -55.07 -18.42
N CYS A 436 9.93 -55.01 -17.35
CA CYS A 436 9.73 -53.93 -16.39
C CYS A 436 10.84 -53.97 -15.35
N VAL A 437 11.42 -52.83 -14.95
CA VAL A 437 12.06 -52.69 -13.63
C VAL A 437 11.88 -51.26 -13.11
N VAL A 438 11.07 -51.15 -12.07
CA VAL A 438 11.07 -50.08 -11.06
C VAL A 438 12.30 -50.25 -10.17
N LEU A 439 12.91 -49.14 -9.73
CA LEU A 439 13.65 -48.89 -8.47
C LEU A 439 14.48 -47.60 -8.72
N GLN A 440 14.56 -46.60 -7.84
CA GLN A 440 14.25 -46.49 -6.43
C GLN A 440 14.06 -45.01 -6.09
#